data_AF-A0AAV6BPA7-F1
#
_entry.id   AF-A0AAV6BPA7-F1
#
_cell.length_a   1.000
_cell.length_b   1.000
_cell.length_c   1.000
_cell.angle_alpha   90.00
_cell.angle_beta   90.00
_cell.angle_gamma   90.00
#
_symmetry.space_group_name_H-M   'P 1'
#
loop_
_entity.id
_entity.type
_entity.pdbx_description
1 polymer ?
#
loop_
_entity_poly.entity_id
_entity_poly.type
_entity_poly.pdbx_seq_one_letter_code
_entity_poly.pdbx_strand_id
1 'polypeptide(L)'
;MRWYSSAAFLGAMMLATTACSTAPLAPPAVDVSGNWVGTWQYDNVQMGSGDLRGTFQQSGQTLTGNFNVTGPVVNRVAQLNGAVAGNEIILTTPASGRLTVSGNQITGVINGLNPARVTMRKQ
;
A
#
# COMPACT_ATOMS: atom_id res chain seq x y z
N MET A 1 -65.33 -22.42 -29.02
CA MET A 1 -65.08 -21.33 -28.04
C MET A 1 -64.83 -21.96 -26.68
N ARG A 2 -63.94 -21.37 -25.87
CA ARG A 2 -63.42 -21.80 -24.55
C ARG A 2 -62.05 -22.51 -24.62
N TRP A 3 -61.04 -21.66 -24.77
CA TRP A 3 -59.64 -21.92 -24.45
C TRP A 3 -59.45 -21.87 -22.93
N TYR A 4 -58.90 -22.93 -22.34
CA TYR A 4 -58.15 -22.86 -21.08
C TYR A 4 -57.15 -24.03 -21.07
N SER A 5 -55.86 -23.72 -21.14
CA SER A 5 -54.82 -24.59 -20.61
C SER A 5 -53.66 -23.72 -20.15
N SER A 6 -53.41 -23.87 -18.86
CA SER A 6 -52.70 -23.00 -17.95
C SER A 6 -51.24 -22.74 -18.32
N ALA A 7 -50.84 -21.47 -18.12
CA ALA A 7 -49.49 -21.02 -17.78
C ALA A 7 -48.91 -21.86 -16.61
N ALA A 8 -47.61 -21.98 -16.35
CA ALA A 8 -46.48 -21.12 -16.67
C ALA A 8 -45.19 -21.97 -16.68
N PHE A 9 -44.34 -21.76 -17.68
CA PHE A 9 -43.01 -22.35 -17.76
C PHE A 9 -42.04 -21.63 -16.81
N LEU A 10 -41.49 -22.39 -15.86
CA LEU A 10 -40.08 -22.37 -15.44
C LEU A 10 -39.40 -21.00 -15.31
N GLY A 11 -39.59 -20.36 -14.14
CA GLY A 11 -38.71 -19.29 -13.66
C GLY A 11 -37.35 -19.85 -13.23
N ALA A 12 -36.42 -19.99 -14.18
CA ALA A 12 -35.01 -20.22 -13.89
C ALA A 12 -34.34 -18.87 -13.55
N MET A 13 -34.43 -18.47 -12.28
CA MET A 13 -33.74 -17.31 -11.73
C MET A 13 -32.24 -17.62 -11.64
N MET A 14 -31.49 -17.30 -12.70
CA MET A 14 -30.03 -17.32 -12.66
C MET A 14 -29.56 -16.16 -11.78
N LEU A 15 -29.20 -16.46 -10.53
CA LEU A 15 -28.42 -15.57 -9.69
C LEU A 15 -27.02 -15.44 -10.30
N ALA A 16 -26.78 -14.36 -11.04
CA ALA A 16 -25.45 -13.95 -11.42
C ALA A 16 -24.74 -13.42 -10.16
N THR A 17 -24.00 -14.29 -9.46
CA THR A 17 -23.06 -13.86 -8.44
C THR A 17 -21.87 -13.21 -9.15
N THR A 18 -21.89 -11.89 -9.23
CA THR A 18 -20.71 -11.09 -9.60
C THR A 18 -19.66 -11.25 -8.49
N ALA A 19 -18.81 -12.27 -8.61
CA ALA A 19 -17.61 -12.40 -7.80
C ALA A 19 -16.62 -11.32 -8.24
N CYS A 20 -16.39 -10.33 -7.38
CA CYS A 20 -15.31 -9.36 -7.56
C CYS A 20 -13.97 -10.11 -7.37
N SER A 21 -13.39 -10.60 -8.46
CA SER A 21 -12.06 -11.21 -8.44
C SER A 21 -11.04 -10.08 -8.32
N THR A 22 -10.58 -9.80 -7.10
CA THR A 22 -9.36 -9.02 -6.90
C THR A 22 -8.18 -9.90 -7.32
N ALA A 23 -7.45 -9.50 -8.36
CA ALA A 23 -6.23 -10.20 -8.78
C ALA A 23 -5.25 -10.34 -7.60
N PRO A 24 -4.63 -11.51 -7.42
CA PRO A 24 -3.65 -11.69 -6.35
C PRO A 24 -2.43 -10.78 -6.56
N LEU A 25 -1.88 -10.26 -5.46
CA LEU A 25 -0.65 -9.48 -5.50
C LEU A 25 0.49 -10.32 -6.09
N ALA A 26 1.33 -9.68 -6.91
CA ALA A 26 2.52 -10.32 -7.46
C ALA A 26 3.43 -10.79 -6.32
N PRO A 27 4.07 -11.97 -6.43
CA PRO A 27 5.04 -12.41 -5.44
C PRO A 27 6.16 -11.37 -5.24
N PRO A 28 6.73 -11.22 -4.02
CA PRO A 28 7.84 -10.31 -3.77
C PRO A 28 9.05 -10.70 -4.64
N ALA A 29 9.62 -9.73 -5.34
CA ALA A 29 10.85 -9.89 -6.13
C ALA A 29 12.09 -9.34 -5.40
N VAL A 30 11.88 -8.72 -4.23
CA VAL A 30 12.91 -8.08 -3.41
C VAL A 30 12.72 -8.41 -1.93
N ASP A 31 13.81 -8.35 -1.17
CA ASP A 31 13.80 -8.32 0.30
C ASP A 31 14.17 -6.92 0.80
N VAL A 32 13.20 -6.24 1.38
CA VAL A 32 13.35 -4.87 1.89
C VAL A 32 13.75 -4.83 3.37
N SER A 33 13.93 -5.99 4.02
CA SER A 33 14.30 -6.06 5.43
C SER A 33 15.63 -5.38 5.71
N GLY A 34 15.73 -4.74 6.88
CA GLY A 34 16.93 -4.06 7.36
C GLY A 34 16.72 -2.58 7.65
N ASN A 35 17.84 -1.88 7.81
CA ASN A 35 17.86 -0.49 8.24
C ASN A 35 17.84 0.45 7.03
N TRP A 36 17.04 1.51 7.14
CA TRP A 36 16.84 2.50 6.09
C TRP A 36 16.96 3.91 6.65
N VAL A 37 17.64 4.76 5.89
CA VAL A 37 17.81 6.18 6.21
C VAL A 37 17.47 7.01 4.97
N GLY A 38 16.74 8.09 5.15
CA GLY A 38 16.30 8.91 4.05
C GLY A 38 15.62 10.19 4.47
N THR A 39 14.88 10.77 3.54
CA THR A 39 14.15 12.01 3.74
C THR A 39 12.71 11.89 3.27
N TRP A 40 11.89 12.80 3.78
CA TRP A 40 10.53 13.04 3.30
C TRP A 40 10.35 14.53 2.98
N GLN A 41 9.48 14.83 2.02
CA GLN A 41 9.12 16.20 1.63
C GLN A 41 7.65 16.22 1.21
N TYR A 42 6.83 17.07 1.82
CA TYR A 42 5.47 17.30 1.31
C TYR A 42 5.51 17.85 -0.11
N ASP A 43 4.54 17.47 -0.95
CA ASP A 43 4.42 18.01 -2.31
C ASP A 43 4.33 19.55 -2.31
N ASN A 44 3.57 20.12 -1.35
CA ASN A 44 3.71 21.53 -1.04
C ASN A 44 4.94 21.75 -0.16
N VAL A 45 6.02 22.21 -0.78
CA VAL A 45 7.32 22.36 -0.11
C VAL A 45 7.31 23.28 1.10
N GLN A 46 6.40 24.26 1.14
CA GLN A 46 6.25 25.19 2.26
C GLN A 46 5.73 24.52 3.52
N MET A 47 5.14 23.32 3.41
CA MET A 47 4.66 22.55 4.55
C MET A 47 5.78 21.78 5.27
N GLY A 48 6.98 21.75 4.67
CA GLY A 48 8.19 21.23 5.30
C GLY A 48 8.63 19.85 4.80
N SER A 49 9.81 19.48 5.28
CA SER A 49 10.53 18.23 5.01
C SER A 49 11.30 17.79 6.24
N GLY A 50 11.91 16.61 6.17
CA GLY A 50 12.91 16.20 7.12
C GLY A 50 13.39 14.78 6.89
N ASP A 51 13.80 14.12 7.96
CA ASP A 51 14.51 12.85 7.92
C ASP A 51 13.62 11.67 8.32
N LEU A 52 14.00 10.51 7.79
CA LEU A 52 13.46 9.19 8.11
C LEU A 52 14.62 8.29 8.52
N ARG A 53 14.48 7.62 9.67
CA ARG A 53 15.42 6.57 10.09
C ARG A 53 14.65 5.43 10.72
N GLY A 54 14.84 4.22 10.25
CA GLY A 54 14.06 3.09 10.76
C GLY A 54 14.44 1.76 10.17
N THR A 55 13.60 0.78 10.45
CA THR A 55 13.75 -0.58 9.96
C THR A 55 12.49 -1.06 9.29
N PHE A 56 12.68 -1.92 8.29
CA PHE A 56 11.63 -2.78 7.75
C PHE A 56 11.91 -4.22 8.15
N GLN A 57 10.85 -4.98 8.42
CA GLN A 57 10.88 -6.44 8.54
C GLN A 57 9.87 -7.02 7.55
N GLN A 58 10.35 -7.84 6.63
CA GLN A 58 9.53 -8.52 5.64
C GLN A 58 9.39 -10.01 6.01
N SER A 59 8.16 -10.52 5.97
CA SER A 59 7.85 -11.94 6.11
C SER A 59 6.94 -12.37 4.97
N GLY A 60 7.53 -12.99 3.94
CA GLY A 60 6.85 -13.24 2.67
C GLY A 60 6.40 -11.93 2.03
N GLN A 61 5.09 -11.78 1.81
CA GLN A 61 4.48 -10.53 1.30
C GLN A 61 4.21 -9.51 2.41
N THR A 62 4.16 -9.91 3.67
CA THR A 62 3.80 -9.00 4.77
C THR A 62 5.00 -8.13 5.13
N LEU A 63 4.74 -6.83 5.36
CA LEU A 63 5.76 -5.87 5.75
C LEU A 63 5.34 -5.13 7.01
N THR A 64 6.24 -5.07 8.00
CA THR A 64 6.16 -4.15 9.13
C THR A 64 7.35 -3.21 9.11
N GLY A 65 7.20 -2.01 9.70
CA GLY A 65 8.30 -1.08 9.84
C GLY A 65 8.18 -0.20 11.07
N ASN A 66 9.32 0.31 11.54
CA ASN A 66 9.40 1.21 12.67
C ASN A 66 10.35 2.35 12.32
N PHE A 67 9.81 3.56 12.17
CA PHE A 67 10.58 4.72 11.69
C PHE A 67 10.46 5.91 12.64
N ASN A 68 11.60 6.49 13.00
CA ASN A 68 11.65 7.83 13.51
C ASN A 68 11.51 8.82 12.34
N VAL A 69 10.54 9.72 12.44
CA VAL A 69 10.19 10.73 11.45
C VAL A 69 10.37 12.09 12.08
N THR A 70 11.34 12.85 11.59
CA THR A 70 11.69 14.17 12.12
C THR A 70 11.57 15.24 11.05
N GLY A 71 11.23 16.45 11.46
CA GLY A 71 11.19 17.67 10.66
C GLY A 71 10.53 18.81 11.43
N PRO A 72 10.40 20.01 10.86
CA PRO A 72 9.91 21.19 11.58
C PRO A 72 8.51 21.04 12.17
N VAL A 73 7.66 20.23 11.52
CA VAL A 73 6.24 20.04 11.87
C VAL A 73 5.92 18.64 12.39
N VAL A 74 6.91 17.75 12.49
CA VAL A 74 6.70 16.36 12.90
C VAL A 74 7.92 15.83 13.64
N ASN A 75 7.70 15.21 14.78
CA ASN A 75 8.72 14.46 15.51
C ASN A 75 8.03 13.29 16.20
N ARG A 76 8.08 12.12 15.56
CA ARG A 76 7.35 10.93 16.05
C ARG A 76 7.99 9.63 15.60
N VAL A 77 7.66 8.57 16.30
CA VAL A 77 7.86 7.19 15.85
C VAL A 77 6.61 6.72 15.11
N ALA A 78 6.76 6.21 13.89
CA ALA A 78 5.71 5.66 13.05
C ALA A 78 5.86 4.14 12.93
N GLN A 79 4.83 3.41 13.34
CA GLN A 79 4.68 1.97 13.07
C GLN A 79 4.00 1.82 11.70
N LEU A 80 4.69 1.20 10.76
CA LEU A 80 4.22 0.99 9.40
C LEU A 80 3.75 -0.45 9.22
N ASN A 81 2.63 -0.62 8.52
CA ASN A 81 2.18 -1.92 8.01
C ASN A 81 1.96 -1.81 6.51
N GLY A 82 2.21 -2.91 5.80
CA GLY A 82 1.98 -2.98 4.37
C GLY A 82 2.26 -4.36 3.79
N ALA A 83 2.41 -4.38 2.48
CA ALA A 83 2.81 -5.56 1.72
C ALA A 83 3.91 -5.24 0.70
N VAL A 84 4.69 -6.25 0.34
CA VAL A 84 5.63 -6.20 -0.79
C VAL A 84 5.04 -7.00 -1.94
N ALA A 85 4.94 -6.38 -3.11
CA ALA A 85 4.46 -7.00 -4.34
C ALA A 85 5.40 -6.67 -5.50
N GLY A 86 6.05 -7.67 -6.09
CA GLY A 86 7.15 -7.42 -7.03
C GLY A 86 8.25 -6.59 -6.37
N ASN A 87 8.56 -5.42 -6.95
CA ASN A 87 9.49 -4.43 -6.41
C ASN A 87 8.79 -3.21 -5.79
N GLU A 88 7.49 -3.29 -5.50
CA GLU A 88 6.73 -2.25 -4.82
C GLU A 88 6.47 -2.61 -3.35
N ILE A 89 6.54 -1.60 -2.50
CA ILE A 89 5.99 -1.60 -1.14
C ILE A 89 4.65 -0.86 -1.19
N ILE A 90 3.61 -1.51 -0.69
CA ILE A 90 2.26 -0.95 -0.55
C ILE A 90 2.00 -0.76 0.94
N LEU A 91 2.04 0.49 1.41
CA LEU A 91 1.75 0.83 2.80
C LEU A 91 0.26 0.98 3.02
N THR A 92 -0.23 0.56 4.19
CA THR A 92 -1.64 0.65 4.60
C THR A 92 -1.83 1.39 5.92
N THR A 93 -0.81 1.46 6.78
CA THR A 93 -0.90 2.11 8.10
C THR A 93 0.43 2.82 8.41
N PRO A 94 0.41 4.01 9.05
CA PRO A 94 -0.76 4.82 9.44
C PRO A 94 -1.39 5.60 8.29
N ALA A 95 -0.73 5.60 7.13
CA ALA A 95 -1.21 6.21 5.91
C ALA A 95 -0.94 5.26 4.74
N SER A 96 -1.75 5.35 3.69
CA SER A 96 -1.50 4.56 2.48
C SER A 96 -0.29 5.11 1.74
N GLY A 97 0.39 4.29 0.96
CA GLY A 97 1.53 4.75 0.18
C GLY A 97 2.02 3.69 -0.79
N ARG A 98 2.69 4.14 -1.84
CA ARG A 98 3.36 3.26 -2.81
C ARG A 98 4.79 3.69 -2.96
N LEU A 99 5.70 2.76 -2.66
CA LEU A 99 7.14 2.97 -2.78
C LEU A 99 7.72 1.93 -3.73
N THR A 100 8.65 2.33 -4.58
CA THR A 100 9.39 1.46 -5.48
C THR A 100 10.78 1.21 -4.94
N VAL A 101 11.20 -0.05 -4.99
CA VAL A 101 12.52 -0.52 -4.59
C VAL A 101 13.39 -0.67 -5.85
N SER A 102 14.58 -0.08 -5.82
CA SER A 102 15.60 -0.23 -6.87
C SER A 102 16.96 -0.44 -6.21
N GLY A 103 17.37 -1.70 -6.09
CA GLY A 103 18.58 -2.08 -5.37
C GLY A 103 18.53 -1.62 -3.91
N ASN A 104 19.48 -0.77 -3.52
CA ASN A 104 19.58 -0.24 -2.15
C ASN A 104 18.83 1.08 -1.94
N GLN A 105 17.91 1.44 -2.84
CA GLN A 105 17.13 2.67 -2.78
C GLN A 105 15.64 2.38 -2.79
N ILE A 106 14.90 3.11 -1.94
CA ILE A 106 13.44 3.17 -1.95
C ILE A 106 13.02 4.60 -2.28
N THR A 107 12.07 4.76 -3.19
CA THR A 107 11.45 6.06 -3.50
C THR A 107 9.95 5.92 -3.60
N GLY A 108 9.18 6.97 -3.34
CA GLY A 108 7.74 6.92 -3.61
C GLY A 108 6.97 8.00 -2.89
N VAL A 109 5.66 7.76 -2.73
CA VAL A 109 4.72 8.70 -2.11
C VAL A 109 3.94 8.02 -1.01
N ILE A 110 3.83 8.71 0.13
CA ILE A 110 2.91 8.38 1.22
C ILE A 110 1.73 9.35 1.17
N ASN A 111 0.53 8.82 1.01
CA ASN A 111 -0.73 9.54 0.93
C ASN A 111 -1.34 9.71 2.33
N GLY A 112 -0.84 10.70 3.07
CA GLY A 112 -1.49 11.20 4.29
C GLY A 112 -2.46 12.33 3.98
N LEU A 113 -2.80 13.13 5.01
CA LEU A 113 -3.55 14.40 4.82
C LEU A 113 -2.86 15.32 3.80
N ASN A 114 -1.53 15.29 3.77
CA ASN A 114 -0.71 15.91 2.75
C ASN A 114 0.22 14.84 2.16
N PRO A 115 0.18 14.60 0.84
CA PRO A 115 1.09 13.66 0.19
C PRO A 115 2.55 14.07 0.40
N ALA A 116 3.39 13.09 0.74
CA ALA A 116 4.81 13.30 0.94
C ALA A 116 5.62 12.35 0.06
N ARG A 117 6.60 12.91 -0.66
CA ARG A 117 7.62 12.16 -1.38
C ARG A 117 8.66 11.67 -0.39
N VAL A 118 9.06 10.42 -0.56
CA VAL A 118 10.04 9.75 0.29
C VAL A 118 11.18 9.23 -0.58
N THR A 119 12.41 9.39 -0.09
CA THR A 119 13.60 8.74 -0.66
C THR A 119 14.44 8.18 0.48
N MET A 120 14.78 6.90 0.42
CA MET A 120 15.57 6.20 1.45
C MET A 120 16.65 5.33 0.81
N ARG A 121 17.72 5.09 1.57
CA ARG A 121 18.80 4.18 1.21
C ARG A 121 19.02 3.15 2.32
N LYS A 122 19.32 1.92 1.91
CA LYS A 122 19.69 0.83 2.82
C LYS A 122 21.03 1.17 3.48
N GLN A 123 21.15 0.88 4.77
CA GLN A 123 22.40 1.03 5.54
C GLN A 123 23.19 -0.27 5.54
#